data_AF-A0A7V9UYX2-F1
#
_entry.id   AF-A0A7V9UYX2-F1
#
_cell.length_a   1.000
_cell.length_b   1.000
_cell.length_c   1.000
_cell.angle_alpha   90.00
_cell.angle_beta   90.00
_cell.angle_gamma   90.00
#
_symmetry.space_group_name_H-M   'P 1'
#
loop_
_entity.id
_entity.type
_entity.pdbx_description
1 polymer ?
#
loop_
_entity_poly.entity_id
_entity_poly.type
_entity_poly.pdbx_seq_one_letter_code
_entity_poly.pdbx_strand_id
1 'polypeptide(L)' 'RLESPDIRAGMAMVLAALCAEGRSTIGNIRQIDRGYERIDERLRALGASIERADL' A
#
# COMPACT_ATOMS: atom_id res chain seq x y z
N ARG A 1 -10.81 1.51 -6.45
CA ARG A 1 -10.44 0.50 -5.43
C ARG A 1 -9.82 -0.68 -6.14
N LEU A 2 -8.68 -1.16 -5.67
CA LEU A 2 -7.91 -2.29 -6.20
C LEU A 2 -7.73 -3.32 -5.09
N GLU A 3 -7.51 -4.59 -5.43
CA GLU A 3 -7.26 -5.66 -4.46
C GLU A 3 -5.88 -6.28 -4.71
N SER A 4 -5.07 -6.41 -3.67
CA SER A 4 -3.74 -7.02 -3.77
C SER A 4 -3.82 -8.53 -4.02
N PRO A 5 -3.33 -9.08 -5.16
CA PRO A 5 -3.40 -10.51 -5.42
C PRO A 5 -2.29 -11.30 -4.70
N ASP A 6 -1.13 -10.67 -4.46
CA ASP A 6 0.03 -11.28 -3.80
C ASP A 6 0.97 -10.22 -3.20
N ILE A 7 2.03 -10.68 -2.52
CA ILE A 7 3.03 -9.83 -1.85
C ILE A 7 3.68 -8.83 -2.81
N ARG A 8 4.13 -9.29 -3.99
CA ARG A 8 4.94 -8.49 -4.93
C ARG A 8 4.08 -7.53 -5.73
N ALA A 9 2.97 -8.02 -6.28
CA ALA A 9 2.02 -7.19 -7.00
C ALA A 9 1.42 -6.11 -6.08
N GLY A 10 1.16 -6.46 -4.81
CA GLY A 10 0.72 -5.52 -3.80
C GLY A 10 1.67 -4.35 -3.59
N MET A 11 2.97 -4.64 -3.42
CA MET A 11 3.97 -3.58 -3.24
C MET A 11 4.13 -2.72 -4.50
N ALA A 12 4.08 -3.33 -5.69
CA ALA A 12 4.10 -2.60 -6.96
C ALA A 12 2.91 -1.63 -7.07
N MET A 13 1.71 -2.06 -6.64
CA MET A 13 0.52 -1.20 -6.62
C MET A 13 0.64 -0.03 -5.64
N VAL A 14 1.23 -0.25 -4.46
CA VAL A 14 1.48 0.86 -3.51
C VAL A 14 2.41 1.90 -4.12
N LEU A 15 3.50 1.48 -4.77
CA LEU A 15 4.42 2.40 -5.44
C LEU A 15 3.73 3.16 -6.58
N ALA A 16 2.94 2.45 -7.40
CA ALA A 16 2.15 3.09 -8.45
C ALA A 16 1.15 4.11 -7.89
N ALA A 17 0.48 3.78 -6.78
CA ALA A 17 -0.47 4.66 -6.12
C ALA A 17 0.19 5.93 -5.53
N LEU A 18 1.43 5.83 -5.05
CA LEU A 18 2.20 6.98 -4.57
C LEU A 18 2.60 7.96 -5.67
N CYS A 19 2.73 7.48 -6.92
CA CYS A 19 3.01 8.32 -8.08
C CYS A 19 1.75 8.80 -8.81
N ALA A 20 0.59 8.22 -8.53
CA ALA A 20 -0.65 8.53 -9.22
C ALA A 20 -1.28 9.84 -8.71
N GLU A 21 -1.95 10.57 -9.60
CA GLU A 21 -2.76 11.71 -9.20
C GLU A 21 -4.07 11.27 -8.51
N GLY A 22 -4.44 11.97 -7.45
CA GLY A 22 -5.67 11.70 -6.70
C GLY A 22 -5.48 10.72 -5.53
N ARG A 23 -6.52 9.96 -5.21
CA ARG A 23 -6.53 9.00 -4.09
C ARG A 23 -6.79 7.57 -4.58
N SER A 24 -5.91 6.67 -4.19
CA SER A 24 -6.05 5.23 -4.42
C SER A 24 -6.42 4.49 -3.13
N THR A 25 -7.19 3.41 -3.26
CA THR A 25 -7.52 2.51 -2.15
C THR A 25 -7.15 1.09 -2.57
N ILE A 26 -6.27 0.47 -1.80
CA ILE A 26 -5.76 -0.89 -2.03
C ILE A 26 -6.26 -1.79 -0.90
N GLY A 27 -7.05 -2.80 -1.25
CA GLY A 27 -7.55 -3.84 -0.35
C GLY A 27 -6.64 -5.07 -0.29
N ASN A 28 -7.04 -6.03 0.55
CA ASN A 28 -6.29 -7.27 0.82
C ASN A 28 -4.84 -7.03 1.27
N ILE A 29 -4.62 -6.00 2.10
CA ILE A 29 -3.30 -5.58 2.60
C ILE A 29 -2.53 -6.71 3.31
N ARG A 30 -3.25 -7.70 3.85
CA ARG A 30 -2.68 -8.92 4.46
C ARG A 30 -1.67 -9.62 3.55
N GLN A 31 -1.85 -9.57 2.22
CA GLN A 31 -0.86 -10.12 1.30
C GLN A 31 0.47 -9.38 1.36
N ILE A 32 0.46 -8.04 1.43
CA ILE A 32 1.67 -7.22 1.53
C ILE A 32 2.34 -7.41 2.89
N ASP A 33 1.56 -7.44 3.97
CA ASP A 33 2.06 -7.57 5.34
C ASP A 33 2.85 -8.87 5.58
N ARG A 34 2.60 -9.92 4.80
CA ARG A 34 3.37 -11.18 4.86
C ARG A 34 4.84 -11.03 4.42
N GLY A 35 5.15 -10.00 3.63
CA GLY A 35 6.50 -9.75 3.11
C GLY A 35 7.11 -8.43 3.56
N TYR A 36 6.30 -7.49 4.04
CA TYR A 36 6.76 -6.16 4.42
C TYR A 36 6.19 -5.74 5.77
N GLU A 37 7.04 -5.78 6.79
CA GLU A 37 6.69 -5.36 8.14
C GLU A 37 6.47 -3.85 8.22
N ARG A 38 5.30 -3.43 8.74
CA ARG A 38 4.94 -2.03 9.04
C ARG A 38 5.25 -1.08 7.88
N ILE A 39 4.95 -1.53 6.65
CA ILE A 39 5.35 -0.82 5.43
C ILE A 39 4.74 0.59 5.34
N ASP A 40 3.50 0.76 5.79
CA ASP A 40 2.83 2.05 5.84
C ASP A 40 3.54 3.05 6.76
N GLU A 41 4.08 2.59 7.89
CA GLU A 41 4.84 3.44 8.81
C GLU A 41 6.20 3.83 8.22
N ARG A 42 6.90 2.87 7.61
CA ARG A 42 8.19 3.11 6.96
C ARG A 42 8.05 4.09 5.80
N LEU A 43 7.01 3.94 4.99
CA LEU A 43 6.73 4.87 3.88
C LEU A 43 6.31 6.25 4.39
N ARG A 44 5.48 6.34 5.43
CA ARG A 44 5.15 7.63 6.09
C ARG A 44 6.38 8.33 6.65
N ALA A 45 7.32 7.58 7.24
CA ALA A 45 8.57 8.14 7.74
C ALA A 45 9.45 8.75 6.62
N LEU A 46 9.25 8.30 5.38
CA LEU A 46 9.88 8.86 4.18
C LEU A 46 9.05 9.98 3.51
N GLY A 47 7.93 10.39 4.12
CA GLY A 47 7.06 11.47 3.62
C GLY A 47 5.91 11.01 2.72
N ALA A 48 5.67 9.71 2.59
CA ALA A 48 4.53 9.21 1.82
C ALA A 48 3.19 9.57 2.50
N SER A 49 2.24 10.10 1.72
CA SER A 49 0.87 10.32 2.15
C SER A 49 0.04 9.03 2.02
N ILE A 50 0.19 8.13 3.00
CA ILE A 50 -0.51 6.84 3.05
C ILE A 50 -1.03 6.58 4.47
N GLU A 51 -2.21 5.97 4.59
CA GLU A 51 -2.80 5.56 5.86
C GLU A 51 -3.45 4.18 5.72
N ARG A 52 -3.53 3.44 6.84
CA ARG A 52 -4.39 2.27 6.93
C ARG A 52 -5.80 2.74 7.28
N ALA A 53 -6.80 2.21 6.59
CA ALA A 53 -8.19 2.50 6.83
C ALA A 53 -8.99 1.20 6.96
N ASP A 54 -9.87 1.14 7.95
CA ASP A 54 -10.85 0.06 8.09
C ASP A 54 -12.04 0.36 7.17
N LEU A 55 -11.98 -0.17 5.93
CA LEU A 55 -12.96 0.05 4.85
C LEU A 55 -13.67 -1.23 4.40
#